data_AF-A0A2M8P8Q8-F1
#
_entry.id   AF-A0A2M8P8Q8-F1
#
_cell.length_a   1.000
_cell.length_b   1.000
_cell.length_c   1.000
_cell.angle_alpha   90.00
_cell.angle_beta   90.00
_cell.angle_gamma   90.00
#
_symmetry.space_group_name_H-M   'P 1'
#
loop_
_entity.id
_entity.type
_entity.pdbx_description
1 polymer ?
#
loop_
_entity_poly.entity_id
_entity_poly.type
_entity_poly.pdbx_seq_one_letter_code
_entity_poly.pdbx_strand_id
1 'polypeptide(L)'
;VNQHRNCEKKNSKSQNRKSVKKPLRAFLTYKESWSTEKEVTFHTQSFKKTNSQNILQLQKTRREDMKKLITLLFLCVAFAASSLLAQDHLLITEFAVTPTSGEFIEIYNPTADSIDLTDYYITDATFAGGGTFYYQIVEGGGGGGDFFDFNARFPEGAKIGPGEYQTIAIAGDEAFFNTYNVLPTYELYEDSTAFANDVPDMREATTG
;
A
#
# COMPACT_ATOMS: atom_id res chain seq x y z
N VAL A 1 18.90 -51.64 55.48
CA VAL A 1 18.54 -52.53 54.35
C VAL A 1 19.20 -51.98 53.08
N ASN A 2 20.27 -52.69 52.67
CA ASN A 2 20.87 -52.87 51.33
C ASN A 2 21.08 -51.62 50.43
N GLN A 3 22.32 -51.14 50.25
CA GLN A 3 23.45 -51.65 49.41
C GLN A 3 23.42 -51.17 47.94
N HIS A 4 24.53 -50.50 47.55
CA HIS A 4 25.20 -50.55 46.24
C HIS A 4 24.45 -49.98 44.99
N ARG A 5 25.06 -49.39 43.96
CA ARG A 5 26.39 -49.56 43.37
C ARG A 5 26.67 -48.43 42.35
N ASN A 6 27.96 -48.22 42.10
CA ASN A 6 28.60 -47.31 41.14
C ASN A 6 28.01 -47.30 39.72
N CYS A 7 28.00 -46.11 39.11
CA CYS A 7 27.77 -45.90 37.69
C CYS A 7 29.13 -45.77 36.98
N GLU A 8 29.53 -46.82 36.24
CA GLU A 8 30.78 -46.86 35.47
C GLU A 8 30.45 -46.86 33.97
N LYS A 9 30.99 -45.88 33.25
CA LYS A 9 30.81 -45.67 31.81
C LYS A 9 31.42 -46.83 31.02
N LYS A 10 30.67 -47.43 30.08
CA LYS A 10 31.23 -48.28 29.02
C LYS A 10 30.80 -47.79 27.64
N ASN A 11 31.79 -47.26 26.91
CA ASN A 11 31.78 -47.06 25.47
C ASN A 11 31.66 -48.41 24.75
N SER A 12 30.65 -48.60 23.89
CA SER A 12 30.63 -49.70 22.92
C SER A 12 30.69 -49.16 21.49
N LYS A 13 31.83 -49.39 20.83
CA LYS A 13 32.03 -49.19 19.39
C LYS A 13 31.02 -50.05 18.62
N SER A 14 30.17 -49.44 17.80
CA SER A 14 29.27 -50.18 16.91
C SER A 14 30.07 -50.73 15.72
N GLN A 15 30.14 -52.06 15.60
CA GLN A 15 30.77 -52.74 14.48
C GLN A 15 29.92 -52.61 13.21
N ASN A 16 30.59 -52.24 12.11
CA ASN A 16 30.03 -52.09 10.78
C ASN A 16 29.82 -53.48 10.14
N ARG A 17 28.62 -54.07 10.25
CA ARG A 17 28.28 -55.32 9.54
C ARG A 17 27.94 -55.01 8.08
N LYS A 18 28.85 -55.38 7.16
CA LYS A 18 28.56 -55.40 5.72
C LYS A 18 27.40 -56.36 5.44
N SER A 19 26.24 -55.80 5.06
CA SER A 19 25.08 -56.54 4.60
C SER A 19 25.38 -57.21 3.25
N VAL A 20 25.63 -58.51 3.27
CA VAL A 20 25.68 -59.33 2.04
C VAL A 20 24.25 -59.48 1.52
N LYS A 21 23.93 -58.81 0.40
CA LYS A 21 22.63 -58.97 -0.28
C LYS A 21 22.64 -60.31 -1.02
N LYS A 22 21.90 -61.31 -0.49
CA LYS A 22 21.51 -62.48 -1.28
C LYS A 22 20.38 -62.09 -2.24
N PRO A 23 20.41 -62.47 -3.52
CA PRO A 23 19.27 -62.25 -4.40
C PRO A 23 18.11 -63.16 -3.97
N LEU A 24 16.94 -62.56 -3.72
CA LEU A 24 15.69 -63.32 -3.59
C LEU A 24 15.32 -63.87 -4.97
N ARG A 25 15.33 -65.20 -5.12
CA ARG A 25 14.65 -65.87 -6.24
C ARG A 25 13.22 -66.15 -5.80
N ALA A 26 12.25 -65.45 -6.39
CA ALA A 26 10.86 -65.85 -6.30
C ALA A 26 10.59 -66.89 -7.40
N PHE A 27 10.14 -68.08 -7.00
CA PHE A 27 9.62 -69.09 -7.92
C PHE A 27 8.10 -69.01 -7.90
N LEU A 28 7.50 -68.68 -9.05
CA LEU A 28 6.08 -68.87 -9.31
C LEU A 28 5.96 -70.04 -10.29
N THR A 29 5.49 -71.18 -9.79
CA THR A 29 5.16 -72.34 -10.62
C THR A 29 3.79 -72.12 -11.25
N TYR A 30 3.75 -71.93 -12.57
CA TYR A 30 2.52 -71.99 -13.35
C TYR A 30 2.65 -73.14 -14.35
N LYS A 31 1.70 -74.08 -14.31
CA LYS A 31 1.67 -75.27 -15.15
C LYS A 31 0.55 -75.08 -16.14
N GLU A 32 0.87 -74.90 -17.42
CA GLU A 32 0.00 -75.37 -18.50
C GLU A 32 0.80 -75.60 -19.79
N SER A 33 0.57 -76.80 -20.33
CA SER A 33 1.06 -77.35 -21.60
C SER A 33 0.73 -76.40 -22.75
N TRP A 34 1.70 -76.04 -23.59
CA TRP A 34 1.69 -76.08 -25.07
C TRP A 34 3.02 -75.53 -25.60
N SER A 35 3.57 -76.18 -26.63
CA SER A 35 4.93 -75.96 -27.15
C SER A 35 5.07 -74.65 -27.94
N THR A 36 5.66 -73.63 -27.35
CA THR A 36 6.45 -72.57 -28.01
C THR A 36 7.06 -71.67 -26.92
N GLU A 37 8.39 -71.70 -26.74
CA GLU A 37 9.07 -70.77 -25.84
C GLU A 37 8.92 -69.34 -26.38
N LYS A 38 8.17 -68.50 -25.67
CA LYS A 38 8.26 -67.04 -25.79
C LYS A 38 9.00 -66.52 -24.56
N GLU A 39 10.19 -65.97 -24.77
CA GLU A 39 10.89 -65.22 -23.73
C GLU A 39 10.05 -64.01 -23.34
N VAL A 40 9.60 -63.96 -22.08
CA VAL A 40 8.99 -62.75 -21.50
C VAL A 40 10.07 -62.02 -20.71
N THR A 41 10.64 -60.99 -21.32
CA THR A 41 11.67 -60.15 -20.70
C THR A 41 11.01 -59.10 -19.79
N PHE A 42 11.10 -59.30 -18.48
CA PHE A 42 10.66 -58.29 -17.51
C PHE A 42 11.75 -57.22 -17.31
N HIS A 43 11.53 -56.03 -17.86
CA HIS A 43 12.37 -54.86 -17.56
C HIS A 43 11.98 -54.28 -16.20
N THR A 44 12.70 -54.63 -15.14
CA THR A 44 12.58 -53.95 -13.86
C THR A 44 13.36 -52.63 -13.91
N GLN A 45 12.66 -51.50 -13.84
CA GLN A 45 13.32 -50.20 -13.66
C GLN A 45 13.77 -50.07 -12.21
N SER A 46 15.08 -49.98 -11.99
CA SER A 46 15.67 -49.74 -10.68
C SER A 46 15.46 -48.29 -10.26
N PHE A 47 14.53 -48.04 -9.33
CA PHE A 47 14.36 -46.72 -8.75
C PHE A 47 15.53 -46.41 -7.81
N LYS A 48 16.40 -45.47 -8.18
CA LYS A 48 17.54 -45.06 -7.36
C LYS A 48 17.02 -44.46 -6.04
N LYS A 49 17.29 -45.13 -4.92
CA LYS A 49 17.02 -44.60 -3.58
C LYS A 49 17.87 -43.35 -3.37
N THR A 50 17.24 -42.18 -3.37
CA THR A 50 17.94 -40.90 -3.19
C THR A 50 18.51 -40.81 -1.77
N ASN A 51 19.70 -40.24 -1.64
CA ASN A 51 20.41 -40.05 -0.38
C ASN A 51 19.57 -39.18 0.59
N SER A 52 19.38 -39.64 1.83
CA SER A 52 18.57 -38.94 2.85
C SER A 52 19.04 -37.50 3.10
N GLN A 53 20.33 -37.21 2.95
CA GLN A 53 20.86 -35.86 3.11
C GLN A 53 20.36 -34.91 2.01
N ASN A 54 20.23 -35.40 0.77
CA ASN A 54 19.71 -34.59 -0.34
C ASN A 54 18.22 -34.29 -0.15
N ILE A 55 17.45 -35.25 0.38
CA ILE A 55 16.02 -35.05 0.68
C ILE A 55 15.83 -34.00 1.79
N LEU A 56 16.67 -34.03 2.82
CA LEU A 56 16.60 -33.04 3.91
C LEU A 56 16.98 -31.63 3.46
N GLN A 57 18.01 -31.48 2.63
CA GLN A 57 18.37 -30.18 2.05
C GLN A 57 17.26 -29.64 1.14
N LEU A 58 16.63 -30.49 0.32
CA LEU A 58 15.48 -30.13 -0.53
C LEU A 58 14.24 -29.74 0.29
N GLN A 59 14.02 -30.36 1.45
CA GLN A 59 12.92 -29.96 2.35
C GLN A 59 13.22 -28.65 3.07
N LYS A 60 14.49 -28.40 3.44
CA LYS A 60 14.92 -27.16 4.07
C LYS A 60 14.81 -25.98 3.12
N THR A 61 15.31 -26.10 1.89
CA THR A 61 15.18 -25.04 0.87
C THR A 61 13.71 -24.75 0.59
N ARG A 62 12.88 -25.78 0.35
CA ARG A 62 11.42 -25.58 0.19
C ARG A 62 10.78 -24.91 1.40
N ARG A 63 11.21 -25.19 2.62
CA ARG A 63 10.70 -24.52 3.82
C ARG A 63 11.11 -23.04 3.85
N GLU A 64 12.34 -22.70 3.50
CA GLU A 64 12.80 -21.30 3.43
C GLU A 64 12.13 -20.55 2.28
N ASP A 65 11.91 -21.18 1.13
CA ASP A 65 11.18 -20.61 0.00
C ASP A 65 9.70 -20.41 0.36
N MET A 66 9.08 -21.36 1.07
CA MET A 66 7.71 -21.21 1.58
C MET A 66 7.60 -20.10 2.63
N LYS A 67 8.60 -19.93 3.51
CA LYS A 67 8.63 -18.79 4.44
C LYS A 67 8.72 -17.47 3.68
N LYS A 68 9.59 -17.37 2.68
CA LYS A 68 9.69 -16.17 1.83
C LYS A 68 8.38 -15.90 1.09
N LEU A 69 7.73 -16.94 0.57
CA LEU A 69 6.42 -16.84 -0.09
C LEU A 69 5.34 -16.37 0.88
N ILE A 70 5.29 -16.91 2.09
CA ILE A 70 4.35 -16.49 3.14
C ILE A 70 4.64 -15.04 3.57
N THR A 71 5.90 -14.68 3.80
CA THR A 71 6.29 -13.30 4.12
C THR A 71 5.91 -12.33 3.00
N LEU A 72 6.14 -12.70 1.74
CA LEU A 72 5.74 -11.90 0.58
C LEU A 72 4.22 -11.76 0.50
N LEU A 73 3.46 -12.84 0.73
CA LEU A 73 1.99 -12.80 0.78
C LEU A 73 1.49 -11.89 1.91
N PHE A 74 2.08 -11.97 3.10
CA PHE A 74 1.74 -11.06 4.20
C PHE A 74 2.03 -9.60 3.86
N LEU A 75 3.16 -9.32 3.20
CA LEU A 75 3.50 -7.96 2.74
C LEU A 75 2.51 -7.45 1.69
N CYS A 76 2.11 -8.29 0.74
CA CYS A 76 1.11 -7.95 -0.28
C CYS A 76 -0.26 -7.68 0.35
N VAL A 77 -0.69 -8.49 1.32
CA VAL A 77 -1.96 -8.29 2.02
C VAL A 77 -1.94 -7.01 2.86
N ALA A 78 -0.83 -6.72 3.56
CA ALA A 78 -0.67 -5.48 4.33
C ALA A 78 -0.72 -4.24 3.42
N PHE A 79 -0.04 -4.28 2.27
CA PHE A 79 -0.08 -3.19 1.28
C PHE A 79 -1.49 -2.98 0.69
N ALA A 80 -2.19 -4.05 0.33
CA ALA A 80 -3.55 -3.95 -0.20
C ALA A 80 -4.57 -3.45 0.84
N ALA A 81 -4.39 -3.78 2.12
CA ALA A 81 -5.25 -3.29 3.20
C ALA A 81 -5.08 -1.79 3.44
N SER A 82 -3.88 -1.23 3.28
CA SER A 82 -3.64 0.21 3.38
C SER A 82 -4.43 1.00 2.34
N SER A 83 -4.57 0.48 1.12
CA SER A 83 -5.37 1.11 0.07
C SER A 83 -6.87 1.11 0.36
N LEU A 84 -7.37 0.18 1.19
CA LEU A 84 -8.80 0.10 1.55
C LEU A 84 -9.20 1.15 2.60
N LEU A 85 -8.22 1.74 3.29
CA LEU A 85 -8.41 2.80 4.28
C LEU A 85 -8.11 4.19 3.67
N ALA A 86 -7.80 4.26 2.37
CA ALA A 86 -7.61 5.53 1.70
C ALA A 86 -8.92 6.33 1.72
N GLN A 87 -8.87 7.58 2.19
CA GLN A 87 -9.98 8.51 2.00
C GLN A 87 -10.23 8.70 0.49
N ASP A 88 -11.50 8.89 0.12
CA ASP A 88 -11.98 9.11 -1.24
C ASP A 88 -12.26 10.60 -1.54
N HIS A 89 -11.84 11.50 -0.66
CA HIS A 89 -12.09 12.93 -0.73
C HIS A 89 -10.86 13.73 -0.27
N LEU A 90 -10.85 15.02 -0.62
CA LEU A 90 -9.84 15.97 -0.17
C LEU A 90 -9.94 16.22 1.32
N LEU A 91 -8.80 16.45 1.95
CA LEU A 91 -8.71 16.86 3.34
C LEU A 91 -8.25 18.31 3.43
N ILE A 92 -8.74 19.04 4.43
CA ILE A 92 -8.06 20.25 4.91
C ILE A 92 -7.01 19.80 5.92
N THR A 93 -5.74 20.07 5.66
CA THR A 93 -4.62 19.61 6.49
C THR A 93 -4.04 20.73 7.35
N GLU A 94 -4.11 21.97 6.90
CA GLU A 94 -3.66 23.14 7.64
C GLU A 94 -4.53 24.35 7.33
N PHE A 95 -4.65 25.26 8.30
CA PHE A 95 -5.10 26.62 8.05
C PHE A 95 -4.43 27.54 9.07
N ALA A 96 -4.09 28.74 8.63
CA ALA A 96 -3.58 29.79 9.50
C ALA A 96 -4.56 30.97 9.49
N VAL A 97 -4.91 31.44 10.68
CA VAL A 97 -5.77 32.63 10.88
C VAL A 97 -5.00 33.82 11.42
N THR A 98 -3.70 33.66 11.67
CA THR A 98 -2.80 34.72 12.12
C THR A 98 -1.37 34.40 11.72
N PRO A 99 -0.55 35.40 11.31
CA PRO A 99 -0.92 36.80 11.10
C PRO A 99 -1.85 36.97 9.90
N THR A 100 -2.57 38.09 9.82
CA THR A 100 -3.50 38.37 8.71
C THR A 100 -2.82 38.30 7.34
N SER A 101 -1.57 38.75 7.21
CA SER A 101 -0.79 38.65 5.96
C SER A 101 -0.43 37.21 5.57
N GLY A 102 -0.56 36.27 6.49
CA GLY A 102 -0.24 34.86 6.27
C GLY A 102 -1.46 33.96 6.44
N GLU A 103 -2.67 34.49 6.26
CA GLU A 103 -3.87 33.65 6.31
C GLU A 103 -3.91 32.73 5.08
N PHE A 104 -4.11 31.44 5.31
CA PHE A 104 -4.19 30.44 4.24
C PHE A 104 -4.97 29.19 4.67
N ILE A 105 -5.32 28.39 3.66
CA ILE A 105 -5.87 27.04 3.79
C ILE A 105 -5.00 26.09 2.97
N GLU A 106 -4.66 24.92 3.53
CA GLU A 106 -4.00 23.83 2.82
C GLU A 106 -4.96 22.66 2.63
N ILE A 107 -5.03 22.18 1.39
CA ILE A 107 -5.76 20.96 1.03
C ILE A 107 -4.79 19.86 0.60
N TYR A 108 -5.19 18.61 0.85
CA TYR A 108 -4.43 17.41 0.52
C TYR A 108 -5.30 16.39 -0.21
N ASN A 109 -4.72 15.73 -1.21
CA ASN A 109 -5.34 14.60 -1.90
C ASN A 109 -4.77 13.25 -1.41
N PRO A 110 -5.44 12.56 -0.47
CA PRO A 110 -5.04 11.22 -0.02
C PRO A 110 -5.39 10.10 -1.01
N THR A 111 -6.14 10.40 -2.08
CA THR A 111 -6.64 9.39 -3.01
C THR A 111 -5.52 8.90 -3.95
N ALA A 112 -5.81 7.82 -4.69
CA ALA A 112 -4.87 7.28 -5.68
C ALA A 112 -4.95 7.99 -7.04
N ASP A 113 -5.93 8.87 -7.24
CA ASP A 113 -6.24 9.51 -8.52
C ASP A 113 -6.14 11.03 -8.43
N SER A 114 -5.93 11.68 -9.59
CA SER A 114 -6.02 13.14 -9.65
C SER A 114 -7.47 13.59 -9.53
N ILE A 115 -7.71 14.62 -8.72
CA ILE A 115 -9.03 15.22 -8.50
C ILE A 115 -9.11 16.53 -9.30
N ASP A 116 -10.22 16.71 -10.02
CA ASP A 116 -10.59 17.97 -10.65
C ASP A 116 -11.21 18.91 -9.62
N LEU A 117 -10.64 20.11 -9.49
CA LEU A 117 -11.05 21.10 -8.48
C LEU A 117 -12.10 22.08 -9.00
N THR A 118 -12.53 21.96 -10.26
CA THR A 118 -13.41 22.95 -10.92
C THR A 118 -14.73 23.19 -10.16
N ASP A 119 -15.29 22.15 -9.53
CA ASP A 119 -16.54 22.19 -8.75
C ASP A 119 -16.29 22.12 -7.22
N TYR A 120 -15.09 22.52 -6.78
CA TYR A 120 -14.76 22.69 -5.36
C TYR A 120 -14.81 24.16 -4.96
N TYR A 121 -15.29 24.39 -3.74
CA TYR A 121 -15.54 25.71 -3.20
C TYR A 121 -14.89 25.89 -1.83
N ILE A 122 -14.44 27.10 -1.53
CA ILE A 122 -13.95 27.54 -0.22
C ILE A 122 -14.76 28.76 0.19
N THR A 123 -15.20 28.78 1.44
CA THR A 123 -15.95 29.89 2.00
C THR A 123 -15.74 29.98 3.50
N ASP A 124 -15.66 31.20 4.02
CA ASP A 124 -15.81 31.52 5.44
C ASP A 124 -17.15 32.19 5.75
N ALA A 125 -18.06 32.25 4.76
CA ALA A 125 -19.36 32.87 4.88
C ALA A 125 -20.16 32.21 6.01
N THR A 126 -20.40 32.98 7.07
CA THR A 126 -21.25 32.54 8.18
C THR A 126 -22.51 33.37 8.30
N PHE A 127 -22.53 34.56 7.68
CA PHE A 127 -23.70 35.42 7.69
C PHE A 127 -24.82 34.87 6.80
N ALA A 128 -25.97 34.57 7.43
CA ALA A 128 -27.15 34.02 6.77
C ALA A 128 -28.30 35.04 6.61
N GLY A 129 -27.98 36.23 6.11
CA GLY A 129 -28.98 37.26 5.81
C GLY A 129 -29.97 36.79 4.74
N GLY A 130 -31.28 37.03 4.93
CA GLY A 130 -32.30 36.73 3.92
C GLY A 130 -32.59 35.23 3.71
N GLY A 131 -32.05 34.34 4.54
CA GLY A 131 -32.26 32.89 4.43
C GLY A 131 -31.30 32.18 3.47
N THR A 132 -30.22 32.85 3.06
CA THR A 132 -29.15 32.26 2.23
C THR A 132 -28.03 31.75 3.13
N PHE A 133 -27.59 30.51 2.94
CA PHE A 133 -26.58 29.84 3.78
C PHE A 133 -25.39 29.33 2.95
N TYR A 134 -24.21 29.17 3.58
CA TYR A 134 -22.97 28.71 2.91
C TYR A 134 -23.11 27.40 2.15
N TYR A 135 -23.88 26.43 2.67
CA TYR A 135 -24.06 25.14 2.01
C TYR A 135 -24.89 25.23 0.71
N GLN A 136 -25.52 26.38 0.42
CA GLN A 136 -26.27 26.61 -0.81
C GLN A 136 -25.40 27.14 -1.95
N ILE A 137 -24.08 27.26 -1.76
CA ILE A 137 -23.13 27.72 -2.79
C ILE A 137 -23.22 26.93 -4.10
N VAL A 138 -23.49 25.63 -4.01
CA VAL A 138 -23.69 24.72 -5.16
C VAL A 138 -25.02 24.93 -5.89
N GLU A 139 -25.95 25.66 -5.28
CA GLU A 139 -27.27 25.98 -5.86
C GLU A 139 -27.30 27.41 -6.44
N GLY A 140 -26.16 28.11 -6.49
CA GLY A 140 -26.09 29.53 -6.84
C GLY A 140 -26.44 30.47 -5.69
N GLY A 141 -26.56 29.94 -4.46
CA GLY A 141 -26.62 30.71 -3.21
C GLY A 141 -25.24 30.83 -2.57
N GLY A 142 -25.17 30.78 -1.24
CA GLY A 142 -23.90 30.75 -0.50
C GLY A 142 -23.86 31.60 0.76
N GLY A 143 -24.89 32.41 1.02
CA GLY A 143 -24.81 33.41 2.10
C GLY A 143 -23.57 34.30 1.92
N GLY A 144 -23.19 35.05 2.95
CA GLY A 144 -21.97 35.88 2.88
C GLY A 144 -22.00 36.94 1.78
N GLY A 145 -21.00 37.82 1.77
CA GLY A 145 -20.95 39.01 0.90
C GLY A 145 -21.05 40.34 1.66
N ASP A 146 -21.27 40.28 2.97
CA ASP A 146 -21.05 41.38 3.92
C ASP A 146 -19.95 40.96 4.92
N PHE A 147 -19.38 41.92 5.66
CA PHE A 147 -18.41 41.67 6.75
C PHE A 147 -17.07 41.01 6.38
N PHE A 148 -16.63 41.12 5.12
CA PHE A 148 -15.41 40.49 4.59
C PHE A 148 -15.48 38.96 4.40
N ASP A 149 -16.67 38.36 4.54
CA ASP A 149 -16.93 36.96 4.17
C ASP A 149 -16.73 36.77 2.64
N PHE A 150 -16.20 35.61 2.22
CA PHE A 150 -16.02 35.25 0.81
C PHE A 150 -16.63 33.90 0.41
N ASN A 151 -16.89 33.76 -0.89
CA ASN A 151 -17.29 32.50 -1.54
C ASN A 151 -16.45 32.32 -2.82
N ALA A 152 -15.52 31.39 -2.81
CA ALA A 152 -14.57 31.19 -3.90
C ALA A 152 -14.62 29.76 -4.45
N ARG A 153 -14.19 29.59 -5.70
CA ARG A 153 -13.95 28.31 -6.37
C ARG A 153 -12.62 28.32 -7.11
N PHE A 154 -12.04 27.15 -7.36
CA PHE A 154 -10.75 27.05 -8.05
C PHE A 154 -10.81 27.53 -9.51
N PRO A 155 -9.68 27.97 -10.10
CA PRO A 155 -9.61 28.33 -11.51
C PRO A 155 -9.94 27.15 -12.45
N GLU A 156 -10.30 27.44 -13.71
CA GLU A 156 -10.69 26.41 -14.66
C GLU A 156 -9.53 25.45 -14.95
N GLY A 157 -9.80 24.15 -14.88
CA GLY A 157 -8.78 23.13 -15.11
C GLY A 157 -7.82 22.92 -13.94
N ALA A 158 -8.06 23.54 -12.79
CA ALA A 158 -7.35 23.26 -11.55
C ALA A 158 -7.50 21.78 -11.17
N LYS A 159 -6.37 21.16 -10.79
CA LYS A 159 -6.30 19.76 -10.38
C LYS A 159 -5.33 19.59 -9.24
N ILE A 160 -5.55 18.54 -8.46
CA ILE A 160 -4.63 18.08 -7.43
C ILE A 160 -4.33 16.60 -7.65
N GLY A 161 -3.05 16.28 -7.83
CA GLY A 161 -2.57 14.92 -8.04
C GLY A 161 -2.58 14.07 -6.77
N PRO A 162 -2.41 12.75 -6.89
CA PRO A 162 -2.32 11.85 -5.74
C PRO A 162 -1.16 12.24 -4.82
N GLY A 163 -1.44 12.43 -3.53
CA GLY A 163 -0.44 12.79 -2.54
C GLY A 163 0.06 14.24 -2.60
N GLU A 164 -0.56 15.10 -3.43
CA GLU A 164 -0.22 16.51 -3.52
C GLU A 164 -0.94 17.34 -2.45
N TYR A 165 -0.31 18.46 -2.10
CA TYR A 165 -0.83 19.51 -1.26
C TYR A 165 -0.99 20.77 -2.09
N GLN A 166 -2.04 21.55 -1.84
CA GLN A 166 -2.21 22.88 -2.44
C GLN A 166 -2.53 23.89 -1.36
N THR A 167 -1.89 25.05 -1.41
CA THR A 167 -2.16 26.16 -0.49
C THR A 167 -2.94 27.26 -1.19
N ILE A 168 -3.92 27.82 -0.48
CA ILE A 168 -4.75 28.93 -0.93
C ILE A 168 -4.47 30.10 0.01
N ALA A 169 -3.77 31.12 -0.47
CA ALA A 169 -3.51 32.34 0.30
C ALA A 169 -4.75 33.25 0.28
N ILE A 170 -5.12 33.79 1.45
CA ILE A 170 -6.28 34.67 1.57
C ILE A 170 -5.91 36.13 1.27
N ALA A 171 -4.71 36.56 1.67
CA ALA A 171 -4.27 37.95 1.56
C ALA A 171 -3.52 38.28 0.25
N GLY A 172 -3.40 37.31 -0.66
CA GLY A 172 -2.59 37.41 -1.88
C GLY A 172 -1.19 36.80 -1.75
N ASP A 173 -0.51 36.64 -2.88
CA ASP A 173 0.76 35.94 -2.99
C ASP A 173 1.96 36.70 -2.40
N GLU A 174 2.01 38.03 -2.50
CA GLU A 174 3.08 38.85 -1.91
C GLU A 174 3.01 38.84 -0.39
N ALA A 175 1.83 39.01 0.18
CA ALA A 175 1.63 38.93 1.63
C ALA A 175 2.06 37.56 2.17
N PHE A 176 1.66 36.49 1.48
CA PHE A 176 2.00 35.13 1.82
C PHE A 176 3.51 34.87 1.70
N PHE A 177 4.14 35.28 0.59
CA PHE A 177 5.58 35.15 0.38
C PHE A 177 6.39 35.94 1.40
N ASN A 178 5.99 37.15 1.76
CA ASN A 178 6.67 37.94 2.79
C ASN A 178 6.58 37.28 4.18
N THR A 179 5.53 36.49 4.42
CA THR A 179 5.31 35.80 5.70
C THR A 179 6.08 34.47 5.77
N TYR A 180 6.03 33.66 4.71
CA TYR A 180 6.52 32.27 4.70
C TYR A 180 7.72 32.03 3.77
N ASN A 181 8.11 33.01 2.97
CA ASN A 181 9.21 32.96 1.99
C ASN A 181 9.04 31.81 0.98
N VAL A 182 7.79 31.55 0.59
CA VAL A 182 7.35 30.60 -0.43
C VAL A 182 6.05 31.11 -1.04
N LEU A 183 5.82 30.89 -2.34
CA LEU A 183 4.56 31.24 -2.99
C LEU A 183 3.47 30.21 -2.67
N PRO A 184 2.20 30.63 -2.57
CA PRO A 184 1.09 29.70 -2.47
C PRO A 184 0.82 29.01 -3.82
N THR A 185 -0.02 27.96 -3.83
CA THR A 185 -0.49 27.38 -5.10
C THR A 185 -1.52 28.27 -5.78
N TYR A 186 -2.48 28.79 -4.99
CA TYR A 186 -3.56 29.66 -5.42
C TYR A 186 -3.64 30.85 -4.48
N GLU A 187 -4.24 31.93 -4.94
CA GLU A 187 -4.56 33.10 -4.12
C GLU A 187 -6.01 33.52 -4.29
N LEU A 188 -6.61 34.11 -3.25
CA LEU A 188 -7.99 34.56 -3.31
C LEU A 188 -8.18 35.69 -4.31
N TYR A 189 -7.19 36.58 -4.41
CA TYR A 189 -7.11 37.69 -5.35
C TYR A 189 -5.65 38.14 -5.48
N GLU A 190 -5.29 38.56 -6.68
CA GLU A 190 -4.04 39.25 -7.02
C GLU A 190 -3.78 40.47 -6.12
N ASP A 191 -2.69 40.42 -5.33
CA ASP A 191 -2.22 41.54 -4.51
C ASP A 191 -0.98 42.25 -5.07
N SER A 192 -0.22 41.61 -5.99
CA SER A 192 1.00 42.18 -6.55
C SER A 192 1.47 41.55 -7.87
N THR A 193 1.96 42.37 -8.81
CA THR A 193 2.61 41.88 -10.02
C THR A 193 4.09 41.56 -9.81
N ALA A 194 4.52 41.27 -8.57
CA ALA A 194 5.93 41.16 -8.20
C ALA A 194 6.57 39.86 -8.69
N PHE A 195 5.77 38.85 -9.01
CA PHE A 195 6.23 37.53 -9.44
C PHE A 195 5.97 37.31 -10.93
N ALA A 196 6.91 36.66 -11.62
CA ALA A 196 6.89 36.51 -13.08
C ALA A 196 5.94 35.41 -13.58
N ASN A 197 5.23 34.74 -12.66
CA ASN A 197 4.50 33.51 -12.90
C ASN A 197 3.11 33.52 -12.24
N ASP A 198 2.49 34.71 -12.13
CA ASP A 198 1.16 35.01 -11.53
C ASP A 198 0.51 33.79 -10.90
N VAL A 199 0.50 33.77 -9.55
CA VAL A 199 -0.20 32.72 -8.83
C VAL A 199 -1.65 32.70 -9.30
N PRO A 200 -2.22 31.54 -9.67
CA PRO A 200 -3.57 31.52 -10.19
C PRO A 200 -4.61 31.98 -9.15
N ASP A 201 -5.37 33.01 -9.53
CA ASP A 201 -6.53 33.49 -8.76
C ASP A 201 -7.62 32.43 -8.61
N MET A 202 -8.19 32.38 -7.41
CA MET A 202 -9.50 31.80 -7.18
C MET A 202 -10.56 32.65 -7.90
N ARG A 203 -11.67 32.01 -8.28
CA ARG A 203 -12.79 32.65 -8.97
C ARG A 203 -13.95 32.84 -7.99
N GLU A 204 -14.79 33.84 -8.26
CA GLU A 204 -16.10 33.94 -7.64
C GLU A 204 -16.88 32.62 -7.78
N ALA A 205 -17.46 32.15 -6.67
CA ALA A 205 -18.21 30.90 -6.62
C ALA A 205 -19.49 30.93 -7.46
N THR A 206 -20.15 32.09 -7.48
CA THR A 206 -21.34 32.36 -8.30
C THR A 206 -21.05 33.55 -9.20
N THR A 207 -21.67 33.59 -10.38
CA THR A 207 -21.56 34.79 -11.23
C THR A 207 -22.36 35.90 -10.58
N GLY A 208 -21.67 36.97 -10.15
CA GLY A 208 -22.30 38.19 -9.65
C GLY A 208 -23.13 38.91 -10.71
#